data_AF-A0A316UYE4-F1
#
_entry.id   AF-A0A316UYE4-F1
#
_cell.length_a   1.000
_cell.length_b   1.000
_cell.length_c   1.000
_cell.angle_alpha   90.00
_cell.angle_beta   90.00
_cell.angle_gamma   90.00
#
_symmetry.space_group_name_H-M   'P 1'
#
loop_
_entity.id
_entity.type
_entity.pdbx_description
1 polymer ?
#
loop_
_entity_poly.entity_id
_entity_poly.type
_entity_poly.pdbx_seq_one_letter_code
_entity_poly.pdbx_strand_id
1 'polypeptide(L)'
;MSDTDDLYQALHHRLITTGEWHRLSNLLEQLLLDSRWSSDMADYATQKAQSMDNLNLDDLVAAVQAKGQKSVPKQVQTQLLEKIRDFLDRNVEDA
;
A
#
# COMPACT_ATOMS: atom_id res chain seq x y z
N MET A 1 21.46 7.37 -13.88
CA MET A 1 20.48 7.59 -12.80
C MET A 1 20.15 9.06 -12.83
N SER A 2 18.87 9.42 -12.79
CA SER A 2 18.45 10.83 -12.77
C SER A 2 18.60 11.37 -11.34
N ASP A 3 18.88 12.67 -11.18
CA ASP A 3 18.87 13.35 -9.87
C ASP A 3 17.57 13.10 -9.08
N THR A 4 16.45 12.87 -9.79
CA THR A 4 15.16 12.50 -9.20
C THR A 4 15.17 11.11 -8.56
N ASP A 5 15.86 10.15 -9.20
CA ASP A 5 15.99 8.79 -8.67
C ASP A 5 16.83 8.80 -7.39
N ASP A 6 17.90 9.59 -7.36
CA ASP A 6 18.79 9.71 -6.20
C ASP A 6 18.08 10.37 -5.02
N LEU A 7 17.28 11.41 -5.28
CA LEU A 7 16.43 12.03 -4.26
C LEU A 7 15.38 11.04 -3.72
N TYR A 8 14.72 10.29 -4.60
CA TYR A 8 13.75 9.27 -4.20
C TYR A 8 14.39 8.21 -3.28
N GLN A 9 15.57 7.71 -3.64
CA GLN A 9 16.28 6.72 -2.82
C GLN A 9 16.70 7.30 -1.46
N ALA A 10 17.18 8.55 -1.41
CA ALA A 10 17.54 9.21 -0.16
C ALA A 10 16.33 9.38 0.77
N LEU A 11 15.19 9.81 0.23
CA LEU A 11 13.94 9.96 0.98
C LEU A 11 13.41 8.61 1.47
N HIS A 12 13.43 7.59 0.62
CA HIS A 12 13.01 6.24 1.00
C HIS A 12 13.91 5.65 2.08
N HIS A 13 15.23 5.84 1.96
CA HIS A 13 16.17 5.44 3.00
C HIS A 13 15.86 6.14 4.34
N ARG A 14 15.56 7.45 4.31
CA ARG A 14 15.17 8.21 5.50
C ARG A 14 13.85 7.74 6.11
N LEU A 15 12.85 7.40 5.29
CA LEU A 15 11.59 6.79 5.76
C LEU A 15 11.86 5.51 6.55
N ILE A 16 12.77 4.66 6.07
CA ILE A 16 13.13 3.40 6.74
C ILE A 16 13.88 3.67 8.04
N THR A 17 14.95 4.48 8.00
CA THR A 17 15.84 4.67 9.16
C THR A 17 15.21 5.45 10.31
N THR A 18 14.23 6.31 10.02
CA THR A 18 13.45 7.02 11.05
C THR A 18 12.28 6.22 11.61
N GLY A 19 11.99 5.04 11.04
CA GLY A 19 10.85 4.20 11.41
C GLY A 19 9.50 4.67 10.84
N GLU A 20 9.47 5.80 10.11
CA GLU A 20 8.25 6.32 9.50
C GLU A 20 7.67 5.35 8.45
N TRP A 21 8.51 4.59 7.76
CA TRP A 21 8.05 3.52 6.86
C TRP A 21 7.17 2.50 7.59
N HIS A 22 7.62 2.02 8.75
CA HIS A 22 6.88 1.06 9.55
C HIS A 22 5.58 1.68 10.09
N ARG A 23 5.64 2.93 10.55
CA ARG A 23 4.48 3.69 11.04
C ARG A 23 3.41 3.88 9.94
N LEU A 24 3.82 4.25 8.73
CA LEU A 24 2.93 4.39 7.57
C LEU A 24 2.34 3.05 7.13
N SER A 25 3.14 1.97 7.19
CA SER A 25 2.69 0.62 6.86
C SER A 25 1.61 0.14 7.84
N ASN A 26 1.83 0.34 9.15
CA ASN A 26 0.86 -0.01 10.19
C ASN A 26 -0.43 0.83 10.07
N LEU A 27 -0.30 2.13 9.75
CA LEU A 27 -1.47 2.98 9.48
C LEU A 27 -2.27 2.48 8.27
N LEU A 28 -1.60 2.13 7.18
CA LEU A 28 -2.26 1.58 6.00
C LEU A 28 -3.01 0.28 6.35
N GLU A 29 -2.38 -0.63 7.08
CA GLU A 29 -3.01 -1.88 7.51
C GLU A 29 -4.28 -1.62 8.34
N GLN A 30 -4.20 -0.72 9.32
CA GLN A 30 -5.36 -0.32 10.13
C GLN A 30 -6.48 0.28 9.29
N LEU A 31 -6.16 1.21 8.39
CA LEU A 31 -7.13 1.85 7.52
C LEU A 31 -7.84 0.86 6.58
N LEU A 32 -7.12 -0.14 6.06
CA LEU A 32 -7.69 -1.19 5.21
C LEU A 32 -8.58 -2.17 5.99
N LEU A 33 -8.23 -2.45 7.25
CA LEU A 33 -9.07 -3.25 8.15
C LEU A 33 -10.37 -2.51 8.47
N ASP A 34 -10.27 -1.25 8.89
CA ASP A 34 -11.41 -0.42 9.30
C ASP A 34 -12.35 -0.11 8.12
N SER A 35 -11.83 -0.02 6.90
CA SER A 35 -12.63 0.21 5.70
C SER A 35 -13.29 -1.06 5.15
N ARG A 36 -13.21 -2.19 5.87
CA ARG A 36 -13.61 -3.54 5.42
C ARG A 36 -12.87 -4.08 4.20
N TRP A 37 -11.88 -3.37 3.66
CA TRP A 37 -11.20 -3.76 2.43
C TRP A 37 -10.54 -5.13 2.56
N SER A 38 -9.92 -5.40 3.71
CA SER A 38 -9.28 -6.69 3.99
C SER A 38 -10.30 -7.86 3.99
N SER A 39 -11.50 -7.62 4.54
CA SER A 39 -12.60 -8.60 4.51
C SER A 39 -13.10 -8.83 3.08
N ASP A 40 -13.33 -7.76 2.33
CA ASP A 40 -13.82 -7.84 0.95
C ASP A 40 -12.83 -8.57 0.03
N MET A 41 -11.51 -8.42 0.27
CA MET A 41 -10.47 -9.15 -0.44
C MET A 41 -10.43 -10.63 -0.06
N ALA A 42 -10.64 -10.98 1.21
CA ALA A 42 -10.74 -12.37 1.65
C ALA A 42 -11.97 -13.08 1.05
N ASP A 43 -13.11 -12.39 1.02
CA ASP A 43 -14.34 -12.89 0.39
C ASP A 43 -14.13 -13.10 -1.12
N TYR A 44 -13.49 -12.14 -1.79
CA TYR A 44 -13.15 -12.25 -3.20
C TYR A 44 -12.18 -13.40 -3.48
N ALA A 45 -11.13 -13.56 -2.68
CA ALA A 45 -10.16 -14.64 -2.83
C ALA A 45 -10.86 -16.01 -2.71
N THR A 46 -11.76 -16.16 -1.73
CA THR A 46 -12.55 -17.38 -1.52
C THR A 46 -13.42 -17.69 -2.74
N GLN A 47 -14.19 -16.70 -3.22
CA GLN A 47 -15.04 -16.87 -4.40
C GLN A 47 -14.21 -17.21 -5.66
N LYS A 48 -13.06 -16.54 -5.83
CA LYS A 48 -12.17 -16.76 -6.96
C LYS A 48 -11.59 -18.17 -6.94
N ALA A 49 -11.12 -18.64 -5.79
CA ALA A 49 -10.61 -20.00 -5.61
C ALA A 49 -11.69 -21.07 -5.89
N GLN A 50 -12.92 -20.86 -5.41
CA GLN A 50 -14.05 -21.77 -5.66
C GLN A 50 -14.46 -21.82 -7.14
N SER A 51 -14.23 -20.73 -7.88
CA SER A 51 -14.54 -20.66 -9.31
C SER A 51 -13.47 -21.25 -10.23
N MET A 52 -12.32 -21.67 -9.69
CA MET A 52 -11.23 -22.26 -10.48
C MET A 52 -11.46 -23.75 -10.68
N ASP A 53 -11.43 -24.20 -11.95
CA ASP A 53 -11.49 -25.63 -12.29
C ASP A 53 -10.33 -26.42 -11.67
N ASN A 54 -9.14 -25.81 -11.61
CA ASN A 54 -7.99 -26.31 -10.89
C ASN A 54 -7.39 -25.19 -10.03
N LEU A 55 -7.27 -25.41 -8.73
CA LEU A 55 -6.75 -24.41 -7.80
C LEU A 55 -5.27 -24.13 -8.10
N ASN A 56 -4.96 -22.87 -8.41
CA ASN A 56 -3.60 -22.39 -8.62
C ASN A 56 -3.36 -21.15 -7.74
N LEU A 57 -2.29 -21.19 -6.93
CA LEU A 57 -1.97 -20.11 -6.00
C LEU A 57 -1.51 -18.85 -6.72
N ASP A 58 -0.66 -18.98 -7.75
CA ASP A 58 -0.10 -17.83 -8.47
C ASP A 58 -1.20 -17.05 -9.21
N ASP A 59 -2.13 -17.77 -9.85
CA ASP A 59 -3.30 -17.16 -10.50
C ASP A 59 -4.23 -16.49 -9.50
N LEU A 60 -4.40 -17.09 -8.31
CA LEU A 60 -5.20 -16.52 -7.24
C LEU A 60 -4.58 -15.23 -6.70
N VAL A 61 -3.28 -15.27 -6.41
CA VAL A 61 -2.51 -14.09 -5.94
C VAL A 61 -2.57 -12.99 -6.98
N ALA A 62 -2.33 -13.29 -8.26
CA ALA A 62 -2.39 -12.30 -9.33
C ALA A 62 -3.78 -11.64 -9.43
N ALA A 63 -4.86 -12.43 -9.36
CA ALA A 63 -6.22 -11.92 -9.39
C ALA A 63 -6.55 -11.04 -8.18
N VAL A 64 -6.21 -11.49 -6.97
CA VAL A 64 -6.44 -10.75 -5.72
C VAL A 64 -5.62 -9.46 -5.71
N GLN A 65 -4.34 -9.50 -6.12
CA GLN A 65 -3.48 -8.32 -6.19
C GLN A 65 -4.03 -7.28 -7.17
N ALA A 66 -4.45 -7.70 -8.37
CA ALA A 66 -5.00 -6.80 -9.38
C ALA A 66 -6.30 -6.13 -8.91
N LYS A 67 -7.20 -6.86 -8.23
CA LYS A 67 -8.41 -6.28 -7.64
C LYS A 67 -8.09 -5.41 -6.42
N GLY A 68 -7.18 -5.86 -5.57
CA GLY A 68 -6.76 -5.17 -4.36
C GLY A 68 -6.28 -3.76 -4.66
N GLN A 69 -5.32 -3.62 -5.59
CA GLN A 69 -4.78 -2.32 -5.99
C GLN A 69 -5.86 -1.35 -6.52
N LYS A 70 -6.85 -1.85 -7.25
CA LYS A 70 -7.94 -1.04 -7.83
C LYS A 70 -9.05 -0.70 -6.83
N SER A 71 -9.17 -1.46 -5.75
CA SER A 71 -10.30 -1.37 -4.81
C SER A 71 -9.95 -0.64 -3.52
N VAL A 72 -8.70 -0.21 -3.32
CA VAL A 72 -8.30 0.60 -2.16
C VAL A 72 -9.20 1.84 -2.07
N PRO A 73 -9.97 2.04 -0.98
CA PRO A 73 -10.90 3.13 -0.89
C PRO A 73 -10.21 4.50 -0.97
N LYS A 74 -10.85 5.46 -1.62
CA LYS A 74 -10.30 6.82 -1.79
C LYS A 74 -9.91 7.46 -0.46
N GLN A 75 -10.73 7.27 0.59
CA GLN A 75 -10.45 7.78 1.92
C GLN A 75 -9.14 7.23 2.52
N VAL A 76 -8.82 5.95 2.27
CA VAL A 76 -7.55 5.35 2.73
C VAL A 76 -6.37 5.98 1.99
N GLN A 77 -6.49 6.11 0.66
CA GLN A 77 -5.45 6.75 -0.17
C GLN A 77 -5.20 8.19 0.26
N THR A 78 -6.26 8.98 0.47
CA THR A 78 -6.15 10.38 0.90
C THR A 78 -5.43 10.51 2.24
N GLN A 79 -5.84 9.74 3.25
CA GLN A 79 -5.21 9.81 4.58
C GLN A 79 -3.74 9.38 4.56
N LEU A 80 -3.40 8.33 3.80
CA LEU A 80 -2.00 7.90 3.69
C LEU A 80 -1.15 8.93 2.94
N LEU A 81 -1.67 9.50 1.84
CA LEU A 81 -0.99 10.53 1.07
C LEU A 81 -0.76 11.80 1.88
N GLU A 82 -1.69 12.20 2.74
CA GLU A 82 -1.50 13.31 3.67
C GLU A 82 -0.30 13.06 4.60
N LYS A 83 -0.16 11.85 5.17
CA LYS A 83 1.00 11.51 6.02
C LYS A 83 2.31 11.43 5.27
N ILE A 84 2.29 10.96 4.02
CA ILE A 84 3.48 10.97 3.16
C ILE A 84 3.88 12.42 2.85
N ARG A 85 2.93 13.30 2.52
CA ARG A 85 3.20 14.73 2.28
C ARG A 85 3.74 15.42 3.53
N ASP A 86 3.12 15.22 4.68
CA ASP A 86 3.59 15.75 5.97
C ASP A 86 5.05 15.33 6.25
N PHE A 87 5.43 14.10 5.88
CA PHE A 87 6.81 13.64 5.98
C PHE A 87 7.70 14.36 4.97
N LEU A 88 7.31 14.41 3.69
CA LEU A 88 8.12 15.05 2.66
C LEU A 88 8.38 16.52 2.99
N ASP A 89 7.36 17.29 3.39
CA ASP A 89 7.49 18.72 3.71
C ASP A 89 8.55 18.95 4.81
N ARG A 90 8.51 18.16 5.89
CA ARG A 90 9.48 18.24 7.01
C ARG A 90 10.90 17.81 6.65
N ASN A 91 11.09 17.10 5.55
CA ASN A 91 12.36 16.48 5.19
C ASN A 91 12.95 17.05 3.89
N VAL A 92 12.21 17.91 3.19
CA VAL A 92 12.59 18.59 1.95
C VAL A 92 12.66 20.12 2.16
N GLU A 93 12.03 20.70 3.19
CA GLU A 93 12.33 22.07 3.64
C GLU A 93 13.70 22.13 4.36
N ASP A 94 14.78 22.07 3.60
CA ASP A 94 16.14 22.57 3.89
C ASP A 94 17.08 22.22 2.72
N ALA A 95 16.63 22.46 1.48
CA ALA A 95 17.44 22.36 0.26
C ALA A 95 17.39 23.67 -0.53
#